data_AF-A0A7W1IDK9-F1
#
_entry.id   AF-A0A7W1IDK9-F1
#
_cell.length_a   1.000
_cell.length_b   1.000
_cell.length_c   1.000
_cell.angle_alpha   90.00
_cell.angle_beta   90.00
_cell.angle_gamma   90.00
#
_symmetry.space_group_name_H-M   'P 1'
#
loop_
_entity.id
_entity.type
_entity.pdbx_description
1 polymer ?
#
loop_
_entity_poly.entity_id
_entity_poly.type
_entity_poly.pdbx_seq_one_letter_code
_entity_poly.pdbx_strand_id
1 'polypeptide(L)'
;QPGGWRRLAPAALLVALLPVALNASAASRRHGADARLAADFAYDLLNSAPPYGVLFTYGDNDTFPLWWAQEVAGIRRDVTVVCLALGNTDWYMRQLRDNPVRPLDTAALPEVWRSRMTRRPDWPLHTMSDSAIQTALSGFVVRETQSVALGPVRRRLKAGTVLYPNDILMLNVIQHNVGRRPVIWGITAGREFGGLGDYVVQRGLGFELGTTRPDSTAPGLDFRRISTAPLDLAATERLVYRTYRYAGLLQDGAEHLETTSASIAASLSLPFTQLGYAAADRGDSSAMARALDHAIALSPNADLRAALTRLRLEGPTAAAAP
;
A
#
# COMPACT_ATOMS: atom_id res chain seq x y z
N GLN A 1 11.43 -36.29 55.45
CA GLN A 1 10.94 -34.92 55.74
C GLN A 1 10.60 -34.21 54.42
N PRO A 2 9.34 -33.86 54.16
CA PRO A 2 8.91 -33.23 52.90
C PRO A 2 9.02 -31.68 52.89
N GLY A 3 9.90 -31.10 53.72
CA GLY A 3 9.94 -29.65 53.98
C GLY A 3 10.97 -28.83 53.19
N GLY A 4 11.95 -29.46 52.54
CA GLY A 4 13.05 -28.74 51.86
C GLY A 4 12.61 -27.99 50.60
N TRP A 5 11.79 -28.64 49.77
CA TRP A 5 11.33 -28.08 48.49
C TRP A 5 10.39 -26.89 48.66
N ARG A 6 9.54 -26.90 49.71
CA ARG A 6 8.67 -25.77 50.03
C ARG A 6 9.43 -24.51 50.46
N ARG A 7 10.63 -24.66 51.03
CA ARG A 7 11.50 -23.54 51.42
C ARG A 7 12.26 -22.94 50.23
N LEU A 8 12.50 -23.73 49.18
CA LEU A 8 13.19 -23.31 47.96
C LEU A 8 12.24 -22.73 46.90
N ALA A 9 10.93 -22.99 47.02
CA ALA A 9 9.91 -22.51 46.09
C ALA A 9 9.91 -20.98 45.85
N PRO A 10 10.08 -20.10 46.86
CA PRO A 10 10.16 -18.66 46.63
C PRO A 10 11.39 -18.25 45.82
N ALA A 11 12.54 -18.90 46.08
CA ALA A 11 13.78 -18.64 45.33
C ALA A 11 13.68 -19.12 43.88
N ALA A 12 13.11 -20.31 43.67
CA ALA A 12 12.84 -20.82 42.32
C ALA A 12 11.86 -19.93 41.55
N LEU A 13 10.82 -19.39 42.21
CA LEU A 13 9.90 -18.43 41.61
C LEU A 13 10.59 -17.11 41.24
N LEU A 14 11.46 -16.58 42.12
CA LEU A 14 12.23 -15.36 41.82
C LEU A 14 13.16 -15.57 40.61
N VAL A 15 13.83 -16.71 40.52
CA VAL A 15 14.66 -17.07 39.36
C VAL A 15 13.79 -17.20 38.10
N ALA A 16 12.60 -17.79 38.20
CA ALA A 16 11.66 -17.90 37.08
C ALA A 16 11.09 -16.55 36.61
N LEU A 17 11.08 -15.53 37.47
CA LEU A 17 10.67 -14.16 37.12
C LEU A 17 11.80 -13.31 36.52
N LEU A 18 13.07 -13.74 36.64
CA LEU A 18 14.21 -13.00 36.07
C LEU A 18 14.06 -12.76 34.56
N PRO A 19 13.66 -13.72 33.71
CA PRO A 19 13.42 -13.45 32.30
C PRO A 19 12.34 -12.39 32.07
N VAL A 20 11.28 -12.37 32.87
CA VAL A 20 10.20 -11.36 32.75
C VAL A 20 10.72 -9.98 33.12
N ALA A 21 11.42 -9.85 34.25
CA ALA A 21 11.95 -8.58 34.72
C ALA A 21 13.05 -8.03 33.81
N LEU A 22 13.99 -8.88 33.37
CA LEU A 22 15.12 -8.49 32.52
C LEU A 22 14.69 -8.23 31.08
N ASN A 23 13.64 -8.91 30.60
CA ASN A 23 13.12 -8.70 29.26
C ASN A 23 11.98 -7.67 29.21
N ALA A 24 11.49 -7.13 30.34
CA ALA A 24 10.32 -6.25 30.36
C ALA A 24 10.51 -4.98 29.52
N SER A 25 11.69 -4.36 29.58
CA SER A 25 12.02 -3.16 28.79
C SER A 25 12.20 -3.48 27.30
N ALA A 26 12.81 -4.60 26.95
CA ALA A 26 12.96 -5.06 25.56
C ALA A 26 11.65 -5.60 24.96
N ALA A 27 10.78 -6.19 25.77
CA ALA A 27 9.45 -6.68 25.38
C ALA A 27 8.41 -5.55 25.32
N SER A 28 8.70 -4.39 25.92
CA SER A 28 7.90 -3.18 25.81
C SER A 28 7.96 -2.61 24.38
N ARG A 29 7.20 -3.20 23.46
CA ARG A 29 7.04 -2.74 22.06
C ARG A 29 6.05 -1.58 21.90
N ARG A 30 5.90 -0.72 22.92
CA ARG A 30 4.88 0.34 22.95
C ARG A 30 5.41 1.72 22.55
N HIS A 31 6.73 1.84 22.36
CA HIS A 31 7.41 3.12 22.21
C HIS A 31 8.26 3.15 20.95
N GLY A 32 8.52 4.35 20.43
CA GLY A 32 9.31 4.58 19.24
C GLY A 32 8.54 4.38 17.93
N ALA A 33 9.25 4.59 16.83
CA ALA A 33 8.70 4.50 15.49
C ALA A 33 8.30 3.06 15.13
N ASP A 34 9.11 2.05 15.48
CA ASP A 34 8.81 0.63 15.18
C ASP A 34 7.45 0.17 15.74
N ALA A 35 7.02 0.73 16.88
CA ALA A 35 5.75 0.40 17.50
C ALA A 35 4.53 1.01 16.79
N ARG A 36 4.72 2.08 16.01
CA ARG A 36 3.65 2.90 15.42
C ARG A 36 3.60 2.83 13.90
N LEU A 37 4.73 2.52 13.26
CA LEU A 37 4.90 2.67 11.82
C LEU A 37 3.94 1.80 11.01
N ALA A 38 3.67 0.58 11.45
CA ALA A 38 2.68 -0.27 10.79
C ALA A 38 1.26 0.33 10.81
N ALA A 39 0.87 0.96 11.92
CA ALA A 39 -0.43 1.61 12.06
C ALA A 39 -0.51 2.90 11.21
N ASP A 40 0.56 3.69 11.18
CA ASP A 40 0.65 4.89 10.35
C ASP A 40 0.66 4.54 8.86
N PHE A 41 1.42 3.52 8.45
CA PHE A 41 1.40 3.00 7.07
C PHE A 41 0.01 2.52 6.66
N ALA A 42 -0.69 1.78 7.52
CA ALA A 42 -2.06 1.36 7.26
C ALA A 42 -3.01 2.55 7.09
N TYR A 43 -2.88 3.56 7.94
CA TYR A 43 -3.65 4.80 7.84
C TYR A 43 -3.36 5.52 6.51
N ASP A 44 -2.09 5.64 6.12
CA ASP A 44 -1.67 6.33 4.91
C ASP A 44 -2.13 5.61 3.65
N LEU A 45 -1.98 4.29 3.62
CA LEU A 45 -2.37 3.46 2.49
C LEU A 45 -3.89 3.42 2.31
N LEU A 46 -4.67 3.30 3.39
CA LEU A 46 -6.13 3.44 3.31
C LEU A 46 -6.53 4.83 2.81
N ASN A 47 -5.85 5.88 3.26
CA ASN A 47 -6.12 7.24 2.85
C ASN A 47 -5.63 7.58 1.43
N SER A 48 -4.79 6.74 0.83
CA SER A 48 -4.46 6.80 -0.60
C SER A 48 -5.61 6.35 -1.49
N ALA A 49 -6.53 5.52 -0.97
CA ALA A 49 -7.65 5.02 -1.75
C ALA A 49 -8.80 6.06 -1.78
N PRO A 50 -9.38 6.35 -2.95
CA PRO A 50 -10.60 7.14 -3.04
C PRO A 50 -11.80 6.44 -2.34
N PRO A 51 -12.91 7.16 -2.07
CA PRO A 51 -14.09 6.64 -1.39
C PRO A 51 -14.62 5.35 -2.04
N TYR A 52 -14.96 4.37 -1.19
CA TYR A 52 -15.44 3.05 -1.61
C TYR A 52 -14.48 2.27 -2.53
N GLY A 53 -13.20 2.64 -2.55
CA GLY A 53 -12.19 1.98 -3.37
C GLY A 53 -12.01 0.51 -3.05
N VAL A 54 -11.59 -0.26 -4.06
CA VAL A 54 -11.12 -1.64 -3.92
C VAL A 54 -9.60 -1.59 -3.91
N LEU A 55 -9.00 -1.91 -2.76
CA LEU A 55 -7.55 -1.84 -2.55
C LEU A 55 -6.97 -3.25 -2.55
N PHE A 56 -6.25 -3.59 -3.60
CA PHE A 56 -5.47 -4.82 -3.69
C PHE A 56 -4.15 -4.67 -2.92
N THR A 57 -3.87 -5.65 -2.07
CA THR A 57 -2.66 -5.74 -1.24
C THR A 57 -1.95 -7.06 -1.46
N TYR A 58 -0.69 -7.14 -1.03
CA TYR A 58 0.09 -8.37 -1.14
C TYR A 58 0.73 -8.73 0.20
N GLY A 59 0.38 -9.90 0.73
CA GLY A 59 0.95 -10.41 1.96
C GLY A 59 0.41 -9.75 3.23
N ASP A 60 1.05 -10.12 4.34
CA ASP A 60 0.68 -9.79 5.71
C ASP A 60 1.10 -8.37 6.14
N ASN A 61 2.28 -7.92 5.71
CA ASN A 61 2.82 -6.59 6.03
C ASN A 61 1.92 -5.43 5.56
N ASP A 62 1.14 -5.62 4.50
CA ASP A 62 0.08 -4.70 4.12
C ASP A 62 -1.21 -5.00 4.89
N THR A 63 -1.68 -6.25 4.75
CA THR A 63 -3.09 -6.58 4.98
C THR A 63 -3.48 -6.53 6.45
N PHE A 64 -2.63 -7.06 7.34
CA PHE A 64 -3.00 -7.16 8.75
C PHE A 64 -3.04 -5.79 9.44
N PRO A 65 -2.06 -4.87 9.22
CA PRO A 65 -2.18 -3.51 9.69
C PRO A 65 -3.42 -2.78 9.15
N LEU A 66 -3.76 -2.99 7.87
CA LEU A 66 -4.98 -2.39 7.27
C LEU A 66 -6.26 -2.90 7.95
N TRP A 67 -6.38 -4.21 8.17
CA TRP A 67 -7.54 -4.76 8.89
C TRP A 67 -7.59 -4.29 10.33
N TRP A 68 -6.46 -4.20 11.02
CA TRP A 68 -6.41 -3.59 12.35
C TRP A 68 -6.92 -2.14 12.30
N ALA A 69 -6.46 -1.35 11.35
CA ALA A 69 -6.87 0.04 11.20
C ALA A 69 -8.38 0.18 10.93
N GLN A 70 -8.96 -0.75 10.16
CA GLN A 70 -10.40 -0.75 9.86
C GLN A 70 -11.24 -1.28 11.03
N GLU A 71 -10.90 -2.43 11.60
CA GLU A 71 -11.74 -3.13 12.59
C GLU A 71 -11.57 -2.59 14.01
N VAL A 72 -10.36 -2.13 14.36
CA VAL A 72 -10.05 -1.64 15.71
C VAL A 72 -10.05 -0.11 15.75
N ALA A 73 -9.36 0.54 14.82
CA ALA A 73 -9.23 2.00 14.81
C ALA A 73 -10.34 2.72 14.02
N GLY A 74 -11.22 1.99 13.31
CA GLY A 74 -12.36 2.56 12.60
C GLY A 74 -12.01 3.38 11.35
N ILE A 75 -10.77 3.32 10.87
CA ILE A 75 -10.26 4.14 9.76
C ILE A 75 -10.75 3.58 8.44
N ARG A 76 -11.34 4.43 7.57
CA ARG A 76 -11.66 4.12 6.17
C ARG A 76 -12.29 2.74 5.94
N ARG A 77 -13.26 2.38 6.79
CA ARG A 77 -14.00 1.11 6.69
C ARG A 77 -14.73 0.93 5.35
N ASP A 78 -14.97 2.03 4.62
CA ASP A 78 -15.55 2.07 3.28
C ASP A 78 -14.68 1.39 2.21
N VAL A 79 -13.36 1.37 2.39
CA VAL A 79 -12.41 0.76 1.45
C VAL A 79 -12.47 -0.76 1.60
N THR A 80 -12.61 -1.47 0.48
CA THR A 80 -12.55 -2.94 0.46
C THR A 80 -11.11 -3.38 0.26
N VAL A 81 -10.49 -3.95 1.29
CA VAL A 81 -9.13 -4.52 1.23
C VAL A 81 -9.21 -5.94 0.68
N VAL A 82 -8.48 -6.19 -0.42
CA VAL A 82 -8.40 -7.50 -1.09
C VAL A 82 -6.96 -8.00 -1.05
N CYS A 83 -6.71 -8.96 -0.16
CA CYS A 83 -5.41 -9.62 -0.06
C CYS A 83 -5.25 -10.68 -1.14
N LEU A 84 -4.39 -10.41 -2.12
CA LEU A 84 -4.18 -11.31 -3.26
C LEU A 84 -3.57 -12.66 -2.85
N ALA A 85 -2.86 -12.74 -1.72
CA ALA A 85 -2.34 -14.01 -1.20
C ALA A 85 -3.49 -14.93 -0.75
N LEU A 86 -4.48 -14.38 -0.04
CA LEU A 86 -5.68 -15.10 0.40
C LEU A 86 -6.66 -15.35 -0.76
N GLY A 87 -6.56 -14.59 -1.84
CA GLY A 87 -7.27 -14.83 -3.11
C GLY A 87 -6.99 -16.20 -3.74
N ASN A 88 -6.09 -17.01 -3.19
CA ASN A 88 -5.88 -18.41 -3.56
C ASN A 88 -6.78 -19.41 -2.80
N THR A 89 -7.69 -18.92 -1.96
CA THR A 89 -8.56 -19.76 -1.12
C THR A 89 -10.04 -19.48 -1.41
N ASP A 90 -10.86 -20.53 -1.40
CA ASP A 90 -12.28 -20.42 -1.74
C ASP A 90 -13.10 -19.69 -0.68
N TRP A 91 -12.82 -19.92 0.59
CA TRP A 91 -13.48 -19.24 1.71
C TRP A 91 -13.30 -17.73 1.62
N TYR A 92 -12.12 -17.25 1.19
CA TYR A 92 -11.86 -15.82 1.05
C TYR A 92 -12.58 -15.23 -0.16
N MET A 93 -12.61 -15.95 -1.28
CA MET A 93 -13.43 -15.55 -2.43
C MET A 93 -14.92 -15.45 -2.05
N ARG A 94 -15.44 -16.39 -1.27
CA ARG A 94 -16.84 -16.34 -0.77
C ARG A 94 -17.05 -15.15 0.17
N GLN A 95 -16.12 -14.94 1.10
CA GLN A 95 -16.17 -13.81 2.03
C GLN A 95 -16.20 -12.47 1.27
N LEU A 96 -15.37 -12.29 0.24
CA LEU A 96 -15.35 -11.08 -0.58
C LEU A 96 -16.64 -10.85 -1.37
N ARG A 97 -17.27 -11.93 -1.85
CA ARG A 97 -18.58 -11.88 -2.52
C ARG A 97 -19.69 -11.45 -1.56
N ASP A 98 -19.68 -12.02 -0.34
CA ASP A 98 -20.80 -11.97 0.59
C ASP A 98 -20.71 -10.80 1.58
N ASN A 99 -19.52 -10.22 1.76
CA ASN A 99 -19.32 -9.07 2.65
C ASN A 99 -20.00 -7.79 2.12
N PRO A 100 -20.77 -7.08 2.95
CA PRO A 100 -21.38 -5.82 2.56
C PRO A 100 -20.35 -4.70 2.48
N VAL A 101 -20.56 -3.76 1.55
CA VAL A 101 -19.81 -2.50 1.54
C VAL A 101 -20.18 -1.69 2.78
N ARG A 102 -19.21 -1.16 3.52
CA ARG A 102 -19.47 -0.42 4.77
C ARG A 102 -19.68 1.08 4.54
N PRO A 103 -20.32 1.82 5.46
CA PRO A 103 -20.52 3.26 5.32
C PRO A 103 -19.21 4.05 5.25
N LEU A 104 -19.26 5.17 4.53
CA LEU A 104 -18.17 6.16 4.49
C LEU A 104 -18.35 7.16 5.63
N ASP A 105 -17.28 7.38 6.39
CA ASP A 105 -17.19 8.53 7.29
C ASP A 105 -16.66 9.73 6.49
N THR A 106 -17.56 10.65 6.18
CA THR A 106 -17.24 11.84 5.37
C THR A 106 -16.42 12.86 6.13
N ALA A 107 -16.48 12.88 7.47
CA ALA A 107 -15.73 13.82 8.30
C ALA A 107 -14.24 13.46 8.33
N ALA A 108 -13.93 12.16 8.35
CA ALA A 108 -12.57 11.64 8.32
C ALA A 108 -11.96 11.52 6.90
N LEU A 109 -12.70 11.89 5.85
CA LEU A 109 -12.24 11.74 4.47
C LEU A 109 -11.15 12.78 4.13
N PRO A 110 -9.99 12.36 3.56
CA PRO A 110 -8.96 13.27 3.10
C PRO A 110 -9.48 14.32 2.11
N GLU A 111 -8.99 15.55 2.22
CA GLU A 111 -9.39 16.69 1.38
C GLU A 111 -9.31 16.36 -0.12
N VAL A 112 -8.26 15.65 -0.53
CA VAL A 112 -8.01 15.24 -1.92
C VAL A 112 -9.16 14.42 -2.53
N TRP A 113 -10.00 13.80 -1.72
CA TRP A 113 -11.08 12.93 -2.17
C TRP A 113 -12.48 13.51 -2.04
N ARG A 114 -12.65 14.68 -1.41
CA ARG A 114 -13.98 15.26 -1.17
C ARG A 114 -14.77 15.50 -2.46
N SER A 115 -14.09 15.83 -3.55
CA SER A 115 -14.71 16.00 -4.88
C SER A 115 -15.03 14.69 -5.60
N ARG A 116 -14.55 13.55 -5.11
CA ARG A 116 -14.71 12.22 -5.72
C ARG A 116 -15.64 11.31 -4.91
N MET A 117 -16.46 11.89 -4.03
CA MET A 117 -17.45 11.14 -3.29
C MET A 117 -18.49 10.53 -4.24
N THR A 118 -18.73 9.24 -4.07
CA THR A 118 -19.72 8.49 -4.85
C THR A 118 -20.80 7.95 -3.93
N ARG A 119 -21.93 7.52 -4.52
CA ARG A 119 -22.95 6.77 -3.77
C ARG A 119 -22.35 5.44 -3.30
N ARG A 120 -22.68 5.03 -2.07
CA ARG A 120 -22.36 3.70 -1.56
C ARG A 120 -22.80 2.64 -2.59
N PRO A 121 -21.88 1.77 -3.06
CA PRO A 121 -22.23 0.65 -3.92
C PRO A 121 -23.29 -0.25 -3.28
N ASP A 122 -24.29 -0.63 -4.06
CA ASP A 122 -25.36 -1.57 -3.69
C ASP A 122 -25.26 -2.91 -4.46
N TRP A 123 -24.10 -3.16 -5.07
CA TRP A 123 -23.77 -4.41 -5.77
C TRP A 123 -22.59 -5.13 -5.07
N PRO A 124 -22.46 -6.47 -5.23
CA PRO A 124 -21.37 -7.22 -4.62
C PRO A 124 -20.01 -6.89 -5.24
N LEU A 125 -18.91 -7.22 -4.55
CA LEU A 125 -17.57 -6.98 -5.09
C LEU A 125 -17.30 -7.80 -6.36
N HIS A 126 -17.75 -9.06 -6.40
CA HIS A 126 -17.76 -9.91 -7.58
C HIS A 126 -18.95 -10.87 -7.51
N THR A 127 -19.26 -11.54 -8.61
CA THR A 127 -20.45 -12.40 -8.74
C THR A 127 -20.11 -13.86 -9.05
N MET A 128 -18.88 -14.29 -8.74
CA MET A 128 -18.45 -15.68 -8.96
C MET A 128 -19.34 -16.64 -8.18
N SER A 129 -19.93 -17.61 -8.88
CA SER A 129 -20.70 -18.69 -8.25
C SER A 129 -19.78 -19.64 -7.50
N ASP A 130 -20.35 -20.47 -6.62
CA ASP A 130 -19.61 -21.49 -5.88
C ASP A 130 -18.86 -22.45 -6.81
N SER A 131 -19.50 -22.86 -7.91
CA SER A 131 -18.87 -23.69 -8.93
C SER A 131 -17.75 -22.95 -9.65
N ALA A 132 -17.93 -21.67 -10.00
CA ALA A 132 -16.89 -20.87 -10.63
C ALA A 132 -15.66 -20.67 -9.70
N ILE A 133 -15.89 -20.49 -8.39
CA ILE A 133 -14.83 -20.43 -7.38
C ILE A 133 -14.05 -21.75 -7.35
N GLN A 134 -14.74 -22.89 -7.26
CA GLN A 134 -14.07 -24.20 -7.26
C GLN A 134 -13.26 -24.44 -8.54
N THR A 135 -13.79 -24.05 -9.70
CA THR A 135 -13.04 -24.12 -10.97
C THR A 135 -11.82 -23.20 -10.95
N ALA A 136 -11.94 -21.98 -10.43
CA ALA A 136 -10.84 -21.02 -10.37
C ALA A 136 -9.64 -21.51 -9.54
N LEU A 137 -9.88 -22.34 -8.50
CA LEU A 137 -8.81 -22.92 -7.67
C LEU A 137 -7.84 -23.81 -8.44
N SER A 138 -8.26 -24.38 -9.58
CA SER A 138 -7.38 -25.18 -10.44
C SER A 138 -6.44 -24.32 -11.29
N GLY A 139 -6.61 -22.98 -11.26
CA GLY A 139 -5.94 -22.08 -12.18
C GLY A 139 -6.40 -22.26 -13.63
N PHE A 140 -5.86 -21.44 -14.52
CA PHE A 140 -6.17 -21.51 -15.94
C PHE A 140 -4.96 -21.16 -16.80
N VAL A 141 -4.65 -21.98 -17.79
CA VAL A 141 -3.62 -21.66 -18.79
C VAL A 141 -4.29 -21.09 -20.04
N VAL A 142 -3.91 -19.87 -20.40
CA VAL A 142 -4.40 -19.19 -21.60
C VAL A 142 -3.91 -19.95 -22.83
N ARG A 143 -4.84 -20.58 -23.57
CA ARG A 143 -4.50 -21.40 -24.74
C ARG A 143 -4.06 -20.58 -25.94
N GLU A 144 -4.77 -19.48 -26.20
CA GLU A 144 -4.54 -18.61 -27.34
C GLU A 144 -4.41 -17.16 -26.88
N THR A 145 -3.59 -16.40 -27.60
CA THR A 145 -3.44 -14.98 -27.30
C THR A 145 -4.75 -14.27 -27.61
N GLN A 146 -5.35 -13.64 -26.59
CA GLN A 146 -6.66 -13.01 -26.71
C GLN A 146 -6.70 -11.67 -25.98
N SER A 147 -7.56 -10.77 -26.47
CA SER A 147 -7.87 -9.51 -25.78
C SER A 147 -9.19 -9.66 -25.04
N VAL A 148 -9.14 -9.60 -23.71
CA VAL A 148 -10.31 -9.68 -22.84
C VAL A 148 -10.74 -8.27 -22.46
N ALA A 149 -12.04 -7.99 -22.62
CA ALA A 149 -12.64 -6.77 -22.13
C ALA A 149 -12.94 -6.91 -20.62
N LEU A 150 -12.43 -5.98 -19.83
CA LEU A 150 -12.71 -5.84 -18.41
C LEU A 150 -13.45 -4.51 -18.25
N GLY A 151 -14.76 -4.49 -18.52
CA GLY A 151 -15.53 -3.25 -18.58
C GLY A 151 -15.00 -2.31 -19.70
N PRO A 152 -14.62 -1.05 -19.38
CA PRO A 152 -14.14 -0.08 -20.37
C PRO A 152 -12.66 -0.29 -20.76
N VAL A 153 -11.91 -1.14 -20.04
CA VAL A 153 -10.49 -1.41 -20.35
C VAL A 153 -10.32 -2.77 -21.02
N ARG A 154 -9.23 -2.90 -21.78
CA ARG A 154 -8.87 -4.16 -22.44
C ARG A 154 -7.54 -4.67 -21.92
N ARG A 155 -7.49 -5.96 -21.56
CA ARG A 155 -6.27 -6.68 -21.18
C ARG A 155 -5.89 -7.65 -22.31
N ARG A 156 -4.61 -7.68 -22.68
CA ARG A 156 -4.08 -8.70 -23.59
C ARG A 156 -3.53 -9.87 -22.76
N LEU A 157 -4.07 -11.06 -22.97
CA LEU A 157 -3.58 -12.31 -22.39
C LEU A 157 -2.80 -13.07 -23.45
N LYS A 158 -1.53 -13.38 -23.20
CA LYS A 158 -0.69 -14.14 -24.13
C LYS A 158 -0.95 -15.64 -23.97
N ALA A 159 -0.88 -16.39 -25.07
CA ALA A 159 -0.86 -17.85 -25.01
C ALA A 159 0.26 -18.35 -24.07
N GLY A 160 -0.03 -19.40 -23.30
CA GLY A 160 0.86 -19.94 -22.28
C GLY A 160 0.87 -19.18 -20.95
N THR A 161 0.17 -18.04 -20.83
CA THR A 161 0.05 -17.34 -19.53
C THR A 161 -0.72 -18.21 -18.55
N VAL A 162 -0.14 -18.46 -17.38
CA VAL A 162 -0.83 -19.11 -16.26
C VAL A 162 -1.54 -18.05 -15.45
N LEU A 163 -2.85 -18.22 -15.26
CA LEU A 163 -3.66 -17.43 -14.33
C LEU A 163 -3.87 -18.26 -13.07
N TYR A 164 -3.35 -17.77 -11.95
CA TYR A 164 -3.57 -18.37 -10.64
C TYR A 164 -4.97 -18.00 -10.13
N PRO A 165 -5.47 -18.68 -9.07
CA PRO A 165 -6.82 -18.39 -8.56
C PRO A 165 -6.99 -16.92 -8.13
N ASN A 166 -5.95 -16.30 -7.56
CA ASN A 166 -5.96 -14.89 -7.23
C ASN A 166 -6.02 -13.96 -8.46
N ASP A 167 -5.38 -14.32 -9.59
CA ASP A 167 -5.50 -13.59 -10.85
C ASP A 167 -6.93 -13.63 -11.38
N ILE A 168 -7.56 -14.81 -11.32
CA ILE A 168 -8.94 -15.02 -11.77
C ILE A 168 -9.92 -14.21 -10.91
N LEU A 169 -9.73 -14.22 -9.59
CA LEU A 169 -10.48 -13.38 -8.66
C LEU A 169 -10.28 -11.89 -8.98
N MET A 170 -9.03 -11.43 -9.07
CA MET A 170 -8.70 -10.03 -9.36
C MET A 170 -9.34 -9.57 -10.67
N LEU A 171 -9.27 -10.39 -11.73
CA LEU A 171 -9.91 -10.10 -13.01
C LEU A 171 -11.44 -9.97 -12.89
N ASN A 172 -12.10 -10.86 -12.15
CA ASN A 172 -13.54 -10.77 -11.88
C ASN A 172 -13.90 -9.51 -11.12
N VAL A 173 -13.13 -9.18 -10.07
CA VAL A 173 -13.33 -7.96 -9.28
C VAL A 173 -13.13 -6.72 -10.13
N ILE A 174 -12.08 -6.67 -10.96
CA ILE A 174 -11.85 -5.55 -11.89
C ILE A 174 -13.02 -5.44 -12.85
N GLN A 175 -13.38 -6.50 -13.57
CA GLN A 175 -14.46 -6.50 -14.55
C GLN A 175 -15.79 -6.00 -13.97
N HIS A 176 -16.10 -6.35 -12.71
CA HIS A 176 -17.34 -5.95 -12.07
C HIS A 176 -17.36 -4.47 -11.62
N ASN A 177 -16.19 -3.88 -11.35
CA ASN A 177 -16.07 -2.61 -10.64
C ASN A 177 -15.39 -1.48 -11.43
N VAL A 178 -14.56 -1.75 -12.42
CA VAL A 178 -13.84 -0.69 -13.13
C VAL A 178 -14.80 0.31 -13.78
N GLY A 179 -14.57 1.60 -13.54
CA GLY A 179 -15.48 2.69 -13.95
C GLY A 179 -16.71 2.88 -13.06
N ARG A 180 -16.99 1.97 -12.11
CA ARG A 180 -18.10 2.05 -11.14
C ARG A 180 -17.61 2.27 -9.71
N ARG A 181 -16.47 1.67 -9.35
CA ARG A 181 -15.71 1.89 -8.12
C ARG A 181 -14.25 2.14 -8.46
N PRO A 182 -13.55 2.97 -7.67
CA PRO A 182 -12.10 3.08 -7.75
C PRO A 182 -11.45 1.71 -7.51
N VAL A 183 -10.48 1.34 -8.33
CA VAL A 183 -9.69 0.10 -8.18
C VAL A 183 -8.23 0.49 -8.04
N ILE A 184 -7.57 0.03 -6.97
CA ILE A 184 -6.26 0.51 -6.55
C ILE A 184 -5.39 -0.68 -6.15
N TRP A 185 -4.09 -0.63 -6.43
CA TRP A 185 -3.09 -1.49 -5.81
C TRP A 185 -2.27 -0.70 -4.79
N GLY A 186 -1.96 -1.28 -3.65
CA GLY A 186 -0.99 -0.70 -2.72
C GLY A 186 0.41 -0.66 -3.31
N ILE A 187 1.26 0.21 -2.78
CA ILE A 187 2.60 0.47 -3.31
C ILE A 187 3.47 -0.79 -3.42
N THR A 188 3.26 -1.73 -2.50
CA THR A 188 3.89 -3.04 -2.37
C THR A 188 3.28 -4.12 -3.28
N ALA A 189 2.04 -3.91 -3.76
CA ALA A 189 1.29 -4.85 -4.61
C ALA A 189 1.28 -4.45 -6.11
N GLY A 190 1.68 -3.22 -6.43
CA GLY A 190 1.54 -2.59 -7.75
C GLY A 190 2.60 -2.92 -8.81
N ARG A 191 3.05 -4.18 -8.93
CA ARG A 191 4.12 -4.49 -9.91
C ARG A 191 3.59 -4.70 -11.33
N GLU A 192 2.59 -5.55 -11.51
CA GLU A 192 2.08 -5.91 -12.84
C GLU A 192 0.64 -5.45 -13.08
N PHE A 193 -0.06 -4.95 -12.05
CA PHE A 193 -1.44 -4.42 -12.13
C PHE A 193 -2.44 -5.33 -12.88
N GLY A 194 -2.23 -6.64 -12.82
CA GLY A 194 -3.00 -7.60 -13.63
C GLY A 194 -2.92 -7.32 -15.13
N GLY A 195 -1.78 -6.86 -15.65
CA GLY A 195 -1.55 -6.53 -17.06
C GLY A 195 -2.23 -5.23 -17.53
N LEU A 196 -2.56 -4.32 -16.61
CA LEU A 196 -3.27 -3.07 -16.90
C LEU A 196 -2.44 -1.80 -16.61
N GLY A 197 -1.12 -1.90 -16.51
CA GLY A 197 -0.24 -0.77 -16.16
C GLY A 197 -0.42 0.47 -17.04
N ASP A 198 -0.76 0.31 -18.31
CA ASP A 198 -1.06 1.40 -19.26
C ASP A 198 -2.19 2.34 -18.81
N TYR A 199 -3.03 1.91 -17.87
CA TYR A 199 -4.20 2.64 -17.37
C TYR A 199 -4.02 3.17 -15.96
N VAL A 200 -2.86 2.94 -15.33
CA VAL A 200 -2.66 3.20 -13.91
C VAL A 200 -2.02 4.58 -13.69
N VAL A 201 -2.47 5.26 -12.64
CA VAL A 201 -1.84 6.48 -12.12
C VAL A 201 -1.55 6.30 -10.63
N GLN A 202 -0.34 6.61 -10.21
CA GLN A 202 0.06 6.59 -8.80
C GLN A 202 -0.41 7.87 -8.09
N ARG A 203 -0.96 7.71 -6.89
CA ARG A 203 -1.36 8.77 -5.95
C ARG A 203 -0.90 8.38 -4.56
N GLY A 204 0.18 8.99 -4.07
CA GLY A 204 0.76 8.60 -2.79
C GLY A 204 1.20 7.12 -2.79
N LEU A 205 0.60 6.31 -1.90
CA LEU A 205 0.90 4.88 -1.77
C LEU A 205 -0.05 3.99 -2.58
N GLY A 206 -0.98 4.57 -3.34
CA GLY A 206 -1.97 3.85 -4.13
C GLY A 206 -1.72 4.00 -5.63
N PHE A 207 -1.88 2.92 -6.38
CA PHE A 207 -1.86 2.87 -7.83
C PHE A 207 -3.28 2.66 -8.36
N GLU A 208 -3.92 3.71 -8.85
CA GLU A 208 -5.33 3.68 -9.25
C GLU A 208 -5.50 3.36 -10.74
N LEU A 209 -6.39 2.41 -11.04
CA LEU A 209 -6.81 2.03 -12.39
C LEU A 209 -7.79 3.05 -12.97
N GLY A 210 -7.41 3.70 -14.06
CA GLY A 210 -8.30 4.50 -14.91
C GLY A 210 -9.09 3.66 -15.92
N THR A 211 -10.10 4.27 -16.53
CA THR A 211 -10.86 3.69 -17.64
C THR A 211 -10.27 4.02 -19.02
N THR A 212 -9.35 4.99 -19.05
CA THR A 212 -8.61 5.42 -20.24
C THR A 212 -7.14 5.54 -19.89
N ARG A 213 -6.28 5.51 -20.92
CA ARG A 213 -4.86 5.76 -20.71
C ARG A 213 -4.64 7.17 -20.16
N PRO A 214 -3.72 7.36 -19.19
CA PRO A 214 -3.37 8.69 -18.70
C PRO A 214 -2.83 9.55 -19.84
N ASP A 215 -3.27 10.81 -19.90
CA ASP A 215 -2.81 11.76 -20.92
C ASP A 215 -1.37 12.21 -20.60
N SER A 216 -0.43 11.84 -21.45
CA SER A 216 0.99 12.19 -21.31
C SER A 216 1.29 13.68 -21.43
N THR A 217 0.34 14.47 -21.93
CA THR A 217 0.46 15.93 -22.03
C THR A 217 -0.11 16.66 -20.82
N ALA A 218 -0.79 15.95 -19.90
CA ALA A 218 -1.38 16.55 -18.71
C ALA A 218 -0.28 17.07 -17.75
N PRO A 219 -0.25 18.38 -17.43
CA PRO A 219 0.85 18.98 -16.68
C PRO A 219 0.94 18.50 -15.22
N GLY A 220 -0.17 18.00 -14.67
CA GLY A 220 -0.26 17.47 -13.31
C GLY A 220 0.23 16.03 -13.14
N LEU A 221 0.59 15.35 -14.24
CA LEU A 221 1.13 14.00 -14.23
C LEU A 221 2.62 14.02 -14.53
N ASP A 222 3.40 13.24 -13.78
CA ASP A 222 4.80 12.98 -14.07
C ASP A 222 4.99 11.55 -14.60
N PHE A 223 5.43 11.42 -15.85
CA PHE A 223 5.62 10.14 -16.53
C PHE A 223 7.04 9.60 -16.45
N ARG A 224 7.94 10.29 -15.74
CA ARG A 224 9.34 9.89 -15.63
C ARG A 224 9.47 8.73 -14.63
N ARG A 225 10.08 7.65 -15.12
CA ARG A 225 9.95 6.28 -14.60
C ARG A 225 10.85 5.98 -13.40
N ILE A 226 10.61 6.64 -12.27
CA ILE A 226 11.08 6.12 -10.98
C ILE A 226 10.18 4.93 -10.55
N SER A 227 8.91 4.97 -10.94
CA SER A 227 7.90 3.95 -10.65
C SER A 227 7.32 3.35 -11.93
N THR A 228 6.50 2.30 -11.78
CA THR A 228 5.83 1.56 -12.86
C THR A 228 4.64 2.30 -13.47
N ALA A 229 4.22 3.43 -12.90
CA ALA A 229 3.10 4.25 -13.36
C ALA A 229 3.39 5.76 -13.22
N PRO A 230 2.75 6.63 -14.02
CA PRO A 230 2.84 8.08 -13.85
C PRO A 230 2.31 8.53 -12.49
N LEU A 231 2.92 9.58 -11.92
CA LEU A 231 2.55 10.14 -10.62
C LEU A 231 1.61 11.34 -10.78
N ASP A 232 0.49 11.34 -10.06
CA ASP A 232 -0.37 12.52 -9.88
C ASP A 232 0.25 13.43 -8.81
N LEU A 233 0.85 14.54 -9.25
CA LEU A 233 1.65 15.40 -8.37
C LEU A 233 0.79 16.08 -7.31
N ALA A 234 -0.32 16.69 -7.72
CA ALA A 234 -1.17 17.45 -6.83
C ALA A 234 -1.87 16.55 -5.80
N ALA A 235 -2.33 15.36 -6.21
CA ALA A 235 -2.91 14.40 -5.27
C ALA A 235 -1.84 13.87 -4.30
N THR A 236 -0.66 13.53 -4.81
CA THR A 236 0.43 12.99 -3.99
C THR A 236 0.91 14.00 -2.98
N GLU A 237 1.15 15.26 -3.35
CA GLU A 237 1.53 16.33 -2.40
C GLU A 237 0.50 16.48 -1.27
N ARG A 238 -0.79 16.53 -1.60
CA ARG A 238 -1.84 16.65 -0.57
C ARG A 238 -1.88 15.45 0.37
N LEU A 239 -1.64 14.25 -0.14
CA LEU A 239 -1.59 13.04 0.68
C LEU A 239 -0.39 13.09 1.63
N VAL A 240 0.82 13.23 1.10
CA VAL A 240 2.06 13.11 1.88
C VAL A 240 2.27 14.28 2.84
N TYR A 241 1.90 15.51 2.48
CA TYR A 241 2.13 16.67 3.35
C TYR A 241 0.97 17.00 4.29
N ARG A 242 -0.28 16.63 3.96
CA ARG A 242 -1.46 17.05 4.74
C ARG A 242 -2.24 15.90 5.38
N THR A 243 -2.03 14.67 4.93
CA THR A 243 -2.82 13.53 5.39
C THR A 243 -1.96 12.55 6.17
N TYR A 244 -0.80 12.20 5.64
CA TYR A 244 -0.01 11.06 6.10
C TYR A 244 0.63 11.23 7.47
N ARG A 245 1.03 10.10 8.05
CA ARG A 245 1.68 9.98 9.35
C ARG A 245 2.97 9.19 9.22
N TYR A 246 3.98 9.58 9.99
CA TYR A 246 5.34 9.09 9.79
C TYR A 246 5.97 8.53 11.07
N ALA A 247 5.18 8.23 12.09
CA ALA A 247 5.66 7.68 13.37
C ALA A 247 6.80 8.48 14.05
N GLY A 248 6.96 9.78 13.73
CA GLY A 248 8.06 10.64 14.21
C GLY A 248 9.33 10.61 13.35
N LEU A 249 9.38 9.79 12.30
CA LEU A 249 10.57 9.57 11.47
C LEU A 249 11.05 10.82 10.71
N LEU A 250 10.18 11.79 10.46
CA LEU A 250 10.59 13.05 9.83
C LEU A 250 11.50 13.88 10.75
N GLN A 251 11.46 13.63 12.06
CA GLN A 251 12.33 14.27 13.04
C GLN A 251 13.49 13.34 13.44
N ASP A 252 13.17 12.07 13.72
CA ASP A 252 14.10 11.13 14.36
C ASP A 252 14.97 10.35 13.37
N GLY A 253 14.60 10.33 12.09
CA GLY A 253 15.28 9.54 11.06
C GLY A 253 14.92 8.05 11.09
N ALA A 254 15.26 7.34 10.01
CA ALA A 254 14.94 5.93 9.80
C ALA A 254 16.15 4.98 9.94
N GLU A 255 17.31 5.46 10.43
CA GLU A 255 18.55 4.68 10.41
C GLU A 255 18.56 3.49 11.38
N HIS A 256 17.80 3.60 12.48
CA HIS A 256 17.84 2.66 13.60
C HIS A 256 16.63 1.75 13.68
N LEU A 257 15.77 1.76 12.65
CA LEU A 257 14.59 0.91 12.58
C LEU A 257 14.98 -0.57 12.47
N GLU A 258 14.13 -1.44 13.02
CA GLU A 258 14.24 -2.86 12.70
C GLU A 258 13.89 -3.13 11.23
N THR A 259 14.28 -4.29 10.72
CA THR A 259 14.28 -4.58 9.27
C THR A 259 12.91 -4.44 8.60
N THR A 260 11.83 -4.84 9.27
CA THR A 260 10.46 -4.75 8.75
C THR A 260 10.01 -3.29 8.68
N SER A 261 10.21 -2.55 9.76
CA SER A 261 9.91 -1.12 9.87
C SER A 261 10.75 -0.29 8.89
N ALA A 262 12.02 -0.65 8.69
CA ALA A 262 12.87 -0.05 7.68
C ALA A 262 12.25 -0.24 6.27
N SER A 263 11.75 -1.43 5.94
CA SER A 263 11.10 -1.66 4.64
C SER A 263 9.83 -0.82 4.45
N ILE A 264 9.07 -0.58 5.53
CA ILE A 264 7.90 0.31 5.50
C ILE A 264 8.34 1.76 5.29
N ALA A 265 9.34 2.23 6.05
CA ALA A 265 9.88 3.58 5.93
C ALA A 265 10.42 3.86 4.51
N ALA A 266 11.10 2.88 3.91
CA ALA A 266 11.53 2.95 2.51
C ALA A 266 10.35 3.09 1.54
N SER A 267 9.21 2.45 1.80
CA SER A 267 8.01 2.62 0.97
C SER A 267 7.40 4.03 1.12
N LEU A 268 7.45 4.59 2.34
CA LEU A 268 6.98 5.95 2.64
C LEU A 268 7.88 7.04 2.04
N SER A 269 9.16 6.76 1.81
CA SER A 269 10.08 7.72 1.18
C SER A 269 9.91 7.85 -0.33
N LEU A 270 9.34 6.83 -1.00
CA LEU A 270 9.21 6.80 -2.47
C LEU A 270 8.38 7.95 -3.04
N PRO A 271 7.16 8.27 -2.53
CA PRO A 271 6.40 9.41 -3.03
C PRO A 271 7.15 10.74 -2.93
N PHE A 272 7.87 10.97 -1.83
CA PHE A 272 8.70 12.17 -1.67
C PHE A 272 9.87 12.20 -2.64
N THR A 273 10.53 11.07 -2.85
CA THR A 273 11.61 10.96 -3.83
C THR A 273 11.10 11.35 -5.21
N GLN A 274 9.97 10.78 -5.64
CA GLN A 274 9.36 11.09 -6.93
C GLN A 274 8.97 12.57 -7.06
N LEU A 275 8.37 13.16 -6.00
CA LEU A 275 8.07 14.60 -5.97
C LEU A 275 9.34 15.47 -6.07
N GLY A 276 10.44 15.05 -5.43
CA GLY A 276 11.72 15.74 -5.48
C GLY A 276 12.28 15.81 -6.91
N TYR A 277 12.33 14.67 -7.60
CA TYR A 277 12.75 14.62 -9.02
C TYR A 277 11.80 15.42 -9.92
N ALA A 278 10.49 15.27 -9.73
CA ALA A 278 9.49 16.01 -10.49
C ALA A 278 9.62 17.53 -10.32
N ALA A 279 9.99 18.01 -9.13
CA ALA A 279 10.24 19.42 -8.85
C ALA A 279 11.57 19.91 -9.43
N ALA A 280 12.63 19.09 -9.33
CA ALA A 280 13.94 19.37 -9.92
C ALA A 280 13.83 19.67 -11.42
N ASP A 281 13.11 18.82 -12.14
CA ASP A 281 12.91 18.96 -13.59
C ASP A 281 12.07 20.18 -13.98
N ARG A 282 11.21 20.65 -13.07
CA ARG A 282 10.40 21.86 -13.26
C ARG A 282 11.14 23.13 -12.85
N GLY A 283 12.39 23.00 -12.36
CA GLY A 283 13.18 24.11 -11.85
C GLY A 283 12.67 24.68 -10.52
N ASP A 284 11.80 23.95 -9.80
CA ASP A 284 11.32 24.37 -8.48
C ASP A 284 12.26 23.84 -7.39
N SER A 285 13.36 24.57 -7.16
CA SER A 285 14.37 24.20 -6.16
C SER A 285 13.81 24.16 -4.74
N SER A 286 12.77 24.95 -4.42
CA SER A 286 12.16 24.96 -3.09
C SER A 286 11.33 23.70 -2.85
N ALA A 287 10.49 23.32 -3.81
CA ALA A 287 9.72 22.07 -3.72
C ALA A 287 10.62 20.84 -3.76
N MET A 288 11.66 20.85 -4.61
CA MET A 288 12.67 19.79 -4.64
C MET A 288 13.32 19.63 -3.26
N ALA A 289 13.80 20.73 -2.68
CA ALA A 289 14.44 20.73 -1.38
C ALA A 289 13.55 20.11 -0.30
N ARG A 290 12.31 20.60 -0.17
CA ARG A 290 11.35 20.12 0.82
C ARG A 290 11.07 18.62 0.68
N ALA A 291 10.85 18.16 -0.55
CA ALA A 291 10.54 16.75 -0.81
C ALA A 291 11.73 15.83 -0.50
N LEU A 292 12.93 16.22 -0.92
CA LEU A 292 14.14 15.43 -0.67
C LEU A 292 14.51 15.38 0.81
N ASP A 293 14.29 16.46 1.58
CA ASP A 293 14.53 16.45 3.03
C ASP A 293 13.67 15.37 3.73
N HIS A 294 12.39 15.22 3.33
CA HIS A 294 11.51 14.16 3.84
C HIS A 294 11.91 12.77 3.33
N ALA A 295 12.30 12.65 2.06
CA ALA A 295 12.76 11.38 1.48
C ALA A 295 14.03 10.86 2.18
N ILE A 296 14.97 11.74 2.52
CA ILE A 296 16.20 11.41 3.24
C ILE A 296 15.87 10.92 4.65
N ALA A 297 15.02 11.64 5.39
CA ALA A 297 14.63 11.27 6.75
C ALA A 297 13.97 9.88 6.82
N LEU A 298 13.16 9.55 5.81
CA LEU A 298 12.43 8.27 5.74
C LEU A 298 13.25 7.12 5.12
N SER A 299 14.41 7.40 4.51
CA SER A 299 15.20 6.37 3.84
C SER A 299 16.12 5.65 4.84
N PRO A 300 15.92 4.35 5.12
CA PRO A 300 16.82 3.59 5.98
C PRO A 300 18.14 3.23 5.27
N ASN A 301 18.17 3.26 3.93
CA ASN A 301 19.35 2.90 3.14
C ASN A 301 20.35 4.08 3.08
N ALA A 302 21.58 3.84 3.55
CA ALA A 302 22.63 4.85 3.64
C ALA A 302 23.09 5.37 2.26
N ASP A 303 23.23 4.49 1.26
CA ASP A 303 23.64 4.86 -0.09
C ASP A 303 22.58 5.74 -0.77
N LEU A 304 21.30 5.38 -0.59
CA LEU A 304 20.19 6.17 -1.09
C LEU A 304 20.12 7.53 -0.40
N ARG A 305 20.30 7.59 0.93
CA ARG A 305 20.37 8.88 1.64
C ARG A 305 21.51 9.76 1.09
N ALA A 306 22.68 9.18 0.87
CA ALA A 306 23.83 9.90 0.32
C ALA A 306 23.53 10.44 -1.09
N ALA A 307 22.91 9.62 -1.95
CA ALA A 307 22.50 10.03 -3.29
C ALA A 307 21.46 11.16 -3.27
N LEU A 308 20.44 11.05 -2.42
CA LEU A 308 19.40 12.08 -2.26
C LEU A 308 19.98 13.37 -1.67
N THR A 309 20.91 13.28 -0.73
CA THR A 309 21.63 14.44 -0.15
C THR A 309 22.45 15.16 -1.21
N ARG A 310 23.12 14.39 -2.08
CA ARG A 310 23.86 14.96 -3.19
C ARG A 310 22.94 15.70 -4.17
N LEU A 311 21.85 15.06 -4.59
CA LEU A 311 20.83 15.68 -5.44
C LEU A 311 20.25 16.96 -4.80
N ARG A 312 20.06 16.95 -3.48
CA ARG A 312 19.56 18.08 -2.68
C ARG A 312 20.50 19.28 -2.64
N LEU A 313 21.81 19.05 -2.66
CA LEU A 313 22.85 20.10 -2.58
C LEU A 313 23.29 20.60 -3.96
N GLU A 314 23.50 19.69 -4.89
CA GLU A 314 24.07 19.96 -6.21
C GLU A 314 23.00 20.23 -7.29
N GLY A 315 21.72 19.93 -6.99
CA GLY A 315 20.66 19.85 -7.99
C GLY A 315 20.80 18.60 -8.86
N PRO A 316 19.90 18.39 -9.85
CA PRO A 316 20.09 17.32 -10.82
C PRO A 316 21.40 17.57 -11.55
N THR A 317 22.41 16.73 -11.30
CA THR A 317 23.60 16.75 -12.13
C THR A 317 23.17 16.44 -13.55
N ALA A 318 23.63 17.24 -14.51
CA ALA A 318 23.55 16.90 -15.93
C ALA A 318 24.41 15.65 -16.18
N ALA A 319 23.95 14.49 -15.73
CA ALA A 319 24.64 13.23 -15.93
C ALA A 319 24.30 12.73 -17.34
N ALA A 320 25.28 12.91 -18.21
CA ALA A 320 25.54 12.21 -19.47
C ALA A 320 24.39 11.36 -20.01
N ALA A 321 23.79 11.85 -21.10
CA ALA A 321 23.03 11.03 -22.02
C ALA A 321 23.84 9.78 -22.42
N PRO A 322 23.26 8.57 -22.40
CA PRO A 322 23.75 7.50 -23.25
C PRO A 322 23.55 7.87 -24.73
#